data_AF-A0A7C4M579-F1
#
_entry.id   AF-A0A7C4M579-F1
#
_cell.length_a   1.000
_cell.length_b   1.000
_cell.length_c   1.000
_cell.angle_alpha   90.00
_cell.angle_beta   90.00
_cell.angle_gamma   90.00
#
_symmetry.space_group_name_H-M   'P 1'
#
loop_
_entity.id
_entity.type
_entity.pdbx_description
1 polymer ?
#
loop_
_entity_poly.entity_id
_entity_poly.type
_entity_poly.pdbx_seq_one_letter_code
_entity_poly.pdbx_strand_id
1 'polypeptide(L)'
;MAPQLIIEYIYFSIIAIVIGFIIAFYILTQRGGDRREDPTEKQEEKKGMEKGEKRWLIFLFTILVIGNILMLSPILPSMKYAVWLEEKPLLTITIEVKNYEFILPEKPITIPAGVPVEFIVISADLLYGFGVFRKDGLMIFQM
;
A
#
# COMPACT_ATOMS: atom_id res chain seq x y z
N MET A 1 9.47 -16.76 -11.49
CA MET A 1 10.48 -15.91 -10.80
C MET A 1 10.58 -14.50 -11.37
N ALA A 2 10.46 -14.28 -12.69
CA ALA A 2 10.44 -12.93 -13.29
C ALA A 2 9.42 -11.91 -12.70
N PRO A 3 8.22 -12.26 -12.21
CA PRO A 3 7.27 -11.25 -11.73
C PRO A 3 7.75 -10.55 -10.45
N GLN A 4 8.48 -11.21 -9.57
CA GLN A 4 8.86 -10.62 -8.29
C GLN A 4 9.91 -9.50 -8.41
N LEU A 5 10.88 -9.66 -9.30
CA LEU A 5 11.86 -8.61 -9.59
C LEU A 5 11.19 -7.36 -10.17
N ILE A 6 10.22 -7.52 -11.07
CA ILE A 6 9.47 -6.40 -11.65
C ILE A 6 8.72 -5.63 -10.56
N ILE A 7 8.10 -6.36 -9.63
CA ILE A 7 7.38 -5.78 -8.50
C ILE A 7 8.32 -5.00 -7.60
N GLU A 8 9.46 -5.58 -7.24
CA GLU A 8 10.49 -4.91 -6.43
C GLU A 8 10.97 -3.61 -7.10
N TYR A 9 11.27 -3.63 -8.41
CA TYR A 9 11.68 -2.43 -9.14
C TYR A 9 10.61 -1.32 -9.13
N ILE A 10 9.33 -1.69 -9.26
CA ILE A 10 8.23 -0.72 -9.17
C ILE A 10 8.21 -0.06 -7.80
N TYR A 11 8.30 -0.86 -6.72
CA TYR A 11 8.33 -0.31 -5.35
C TYR A 11 9.56 0.57 -5.10
N PHE A 12 10.75 0.14 -5.51
CA PHE A 12 11.98 0.95 -5.38
C PHE A 12 11.86 2.28 -6.12
N SER A 13 11.27 2.28 -7.32
CA SER A 13 11.06 3.51 -8.11
C SER A 13 10.13 4.48 -7.38
N ILE A 14 9.03 3.98 -6.81
CA ILE A 14 8.08 4.80 -6.03
C ILE A 14 8.76 5.37 -4.79
N ILE A 15 9.51 4.55 -4.05
CA ILE A 15 10.24 5.00 -2.85
C ILE A 15 11.26 6.08 -3.21
N ALA A 16 12.02 5.90 -4.29
CA ALA A 16 12.99 6.88 -4.76
C ALA A 16 12.33 8.22 -5.14
N ILE A 17 11.17 8.18 -5.80
CA ILE A 17 10.37 9.36 -6.12
C ILE A 17 9.95 10.10 -4.83
N VAL A 18 9.42 9.37 -3.84
CA VAL A 18 9.01 9.96 -2.55
C VAL A 18 10.19 10.58 -1.82
N ILE A 19 11.34 9.90 -1.77
CA ILE A 19 12.57 10.45 -1.17
C ILE A 19 13.00 11.73 -1.90
N GLY A 20 13.01 11.72 -3.24
CA GLY A 20 13.31 12.90 -4.05
C GLY A 20 12.38 14.08 -3.73
N PHE A 21 11.09 13.82 -3.53
CA PHE A 21 10.12 14.83 -3.12
C PHE A 21 10.40 15.37 -1.71
N ILE A 22 10.77 14.52 -0.75
CA ILE A 22 11.12 14.94 0.62
C ILE A 22 12.38 15.83 0.60
N ILE A 23 13.39 15.47 -0.18
CA ILE A 23 14.62 16.27 -0.32
C ILE A 23 14.31 17.63 -0.97
N ALA A 24 13.55 17.63 -2.06
CA ALA A 24 13.12 18.87 -2.71
C ALA A 24 12.31 19.76 -1.76
N PHE A 25 11.43 19.15 -0.95
CA PHE A 25 10.66 19.83 0.09
C PHE A 25 11.56 20.48 1.15
N TYR A 26 12.56 19.75 1.67
CA TYR A 26 13.52 20.27 2.66
C TYR A 26 14.27 21.51 2.11
N ILE A 27 14.70 21.45 0.85
CA ILE A 27 15.41 22.57 0.20
C ILE A 27 14.49 23.77 -0.02
N LEU A 28 13.24 23.55 -0.46
CA LEU A 28 12.27 24.61 -0.73
C LEU A 28 11.80 25.32 0.54
N THR A 29 11.64 24.59 1.65
CA THR A 29 11.22 25.18 2.93
C THR A 29 12.33 26.01 3.59
N GLN A 30 13.60 25.60 3.49
CA GLN A 30 14.71 26.41 3.98
C GLN A 30 14.84 27.76 3.26
N ARG A 31 14.48 27.82 1.96
CA ARG A 31 14.52 29.07 1.17
C ARG A 31 13.40 30.06 1.48
N GLY A 32 12.31 29.62 2.12
CA GLY A 32 11.17 30.48 2.47
C GLY A 32 11.28 31.19 3.81
N GLY A 33 12.27 30.82 4.65
CA GLY A 33 12.40 31.27 6.04
C GLY A 33 13.18 32.57 6.26
N ASP A 34 13.68 33.24 5.21
CA ASP A 34 14.50 34.45 5.34
C ASP A 34 13.71 35.72 4.98
N ARG A 35 12.55 35.93 5.62
CA ARG A 35 11.89 37.24 5.63
C ARG A 35 12.18 37.91 6.95
N ARG A 36 13.04 38.92 6.92
CA ARG A 36 13.21 39.90 8.00
C ARG A 36 11.83 40.44 8.39
N GLU A 37 11.43 40.21 9.63
CA GLU A 37 10.23 40.80 10.21
C GLU A 37 10.45 42.31 10.38
N ASP A 38 9.62 43.13 9.73
CA ASP A 38 9.52 44.57 9.95
C ASP A 38 8.52 44.82 11.10
N PRO A 39 8.84 45.58 12.16
CA PRO A 39 8.00 45.64 13.38
C PRO A 39 6.67 46.40 13.23
N THR A 40 6.35 46.96 12.07
CA THR A 40 5.30 47.98 11.98
C THR A 40 4.22 47.64 10.96
N GLU A 41 3.35 46.67 11.24
CA GLU A 41 2.00 46.68 10.66
C GLU A 41 1.03 45.76 11.42
N LYS A 42 0.10 46.38 12.16
CA LYS A 42 -1.18 45.78 12.55
C LYS A 42 -2.26 46.40 11.67
N GLN A 43 -2.93 45.61 10.83
CA GLN A 43 -4.39 45.64 10.68
C GLN A 43 -4.90 44.46 9.85
N GLU A 44 -6.03 43.93 10.29
CA GLU A 44 -6.72 42.73 9.82
C GLU A 44 -7.37 42.98 8.45
N GLU A 45 -6.96 42.22 7.43
CA GLU A 45 -7.70 42.07 6.19
C GLU A 45 -7.57 40.60 5.77
N LYS A 46 -8.65 39.96 5.31
CA LYS A 46 -8.74 38.51 5.01
C LYS A 46 -7.47 38.02 4.31
N LYS A 47 -6.50 37.54 5.08
CA LYS A 47 -5.19 37.21 4.56
C LYS A 47 -5.33 35.84 3.93
N GLY A 48 -5.71 35.83 2.65
CA GLY A 48 -5.60 34.64 1.81
C GLY A 48 -4.19 34.08 1.96
N MET A 49 -4.07 32.75 1.89
CA MET A 49 -2.80 32.05 2.08
C MET A 49 -1.64 32.75 1.41
N GLU A 50 -0.52 32.81 2.12
CA GLU A 50 0.68 33.39 1.59
C GLU A 50 1.11 32.65 0.31
N LYS A 51 1.74 33.34 -0.65
CA LYS A 51 2.16 32.70 -1.92
C LYS A 51 3.04 31.47 -1.70
N GLY A 52 3.84 31.45 -0.61
CA GLY A 52 4.62 30.29 -0.19
C GLY A 52 3.75 29.13 0.28
N GLU A 53 2.79 29.40 1.17
CA GLU A 53 1.84 28.41 1.70
C GLU A 53 0.95 27.81 0.60
N LYS A 54 0.46 28.63 -0.32
CA LYS A 54 -0.35 28.17 -1.45
C LYS A 54 0.44 27.22 -2.36
N ARG A 55 1.72 27.52 -2.64
CA ARG A 55 2.60 26.62 -3.41
C ARG A 55 2.83 25.31 -2.67
N TRP A 56 2.98 25.36 -1.35
CA TRP A 56 3.15 24.19 -0.52
C TRP A 56 1.90 23.30 -0.47
N LEU A 57 0.71 23.88 -0.31
CA LEU A 57 -0.54 23.10 -0.37
C LEU A 57 -0.73 22.44 -1.73
N ILE A 58 -0.44 23.15 -2.82
CA ILE A 58 -0.51 22.56 -4.17
C ILE A 58 0.44 21.37 -4.27
N PHE A 59 1.67 21.52 -3.78
CA PHE A 59 2.67 20.44 -3.77
C PHE A 59 2.20 19.20 -2.99
N LEU A 60 1.72 19.39 -1.75
CA LEU A 60 1.20 18.29 -0.95
C LEU A 60 -0.02 17.64 -1.59
N PHE A 61 -0.93 18.44 -2.13
CA PHE A 61 -2.10 17.94 -2.82
C PHE A 61 -1.70 17.13 -4.05
N THR A 62 -0.70 17.56 -4.81
CA THR A 62 -0.17 16.79 -5.94
C THR A 62 0.44 15.46 -5.49
N ILE A 63 1.23 15.43 -4.42
CA ILE A 63 1.78 14.17 -3.86
C ILE A 63 0.65 13.25 -3.41
N LEU A 64 -0.35 13.78 -2.69
CA LEU A 64 -1.48 13.01 -2.22
C LEU A 64 -2.24 12.38 -3.40
N VAL A 65 -2.53 13.15 -4.44
CA VAL A 65 -3.23 12.68 -5.64
C VAL A 65 -2.40 11.63 -6.37
N ILE A 66 -1.11 11.87 -6.60
CA ILE A 66 -0.22 10.90 -7.26
C ILE A 66 -0.12 9.61 -6.43
N GLY A 67 0.08 9.72 -5.12
CA GLY A 67 0.15 8.58 -4.21
C GLY A 67 -1.13 7.74 -4.24
N ASN A 68 -2.30 8.39 -4.23
CA ASN A 68 -3.57 7.69 -4.35
C ASN A 68 -3.74 7.03 -5.73
N ILE A 69 -3.44 7.73 -6.83
CA ILE A 69 -3.51 7.17 -8.19
C ILE A 69 -2.63 5.93 -8.30
N LEU A 70 -1.40 5.99 -7.78
CA LEU A 70 -0.48 4.86 -7.78
C LEU A 70 -1.00 3.71 -6.90
N MET A 71 -1.51 4.03 -5.71
CA MET A 71 -2.06 3.02 -4.79
C MET A 71 -3.31 2.33 -5.33
N LEU A 72 -4.11 2.99 -6.16
CA LEU A 72 -5.29 2.44 -6.83
C LEU A 72 -4.96 1.80 -8.19
N SER A 73 -3.73 1.96 -8.68
CA SER A 73 -3.33 1.52 -10.01
C SER A 73 -3.18 -0.01 -10.08
N PRO A 74 -3.60 -0.65 -11.19
CA PRO A 74 -3.34 -2.07 -11.46
C PRO A 74 -1.84 -2.40 -11.61
N ILE A 75 -0.98 -1.37 -11.68
CA ILE A 75 0.48 -1.52 -11.68
C ILE A 75 0.95 -2.13 -10.36
N LEU A 76 0.29 -1.81 -9.24
CA LEU A 76 0.61 -2.42 -7.96
C LEU A 76 -0.04 -3.80 -7.89
N PRO A 77 0.74 -4.87 -7.64
CA PRO A 77 0.21 -6.24 -7.58
C PRO A 77 -0.90 -6.41 -6.56
N SER A 78 -0.80 -5.72 -5.42
CA SER A 78 -1.82 -5.75 -4.36
C SER A 78 -3.20 -5.37 -4.88
N MET A 79 -3.30 -4.35 -5.74
CA MET A 79 -4.56 -3.94 -6.37
C MET A 79 -4.95 -4.82 -7.54
N LYS A 80 -3.96 -5.33 -8.29
CA LYS A 80 -4.20 -6.19 -9.46
C LYS A 80 -5.06 -7.40 -9.07
N TYR A 81 -4.77 -8.03 -7.93
CA TYR A 81 -5.55 -9.18 -7.44
C TYR A 81 -6.88 -8.80 -6.78
N ALA A 82 -7.04 -7.58 -6.26
CA ALA A 82 -8.23 -7.18 -5.52
C ALA A 82 -9.35 -6.61 -6.40
N VAL A 83 -9.02 -5.86 -7.47
CA VAL A 83 -10.00 -5.10 -8.25
C VAL A 83 -9.99 -5.47 -9.75
N TRP A 84 -8.86 -5.97 -10.25
CA TRP A 84 -8.65 -6.10 -11.71
C TRP A 84 -8.57 -7.56 -12.20
N LEU A 85 -8.28 -8.52 -11.32
CA LEU A 85 -8.38 -9.95 -11.61
C LEU A 85 -9.68 -10.50 -11.02
N GLU A 86 -10.70 -10.57 -11.85
CA GLU A 86 -11.92 -11.33 -11.56
C GLU A 86 -11.75 -12.76 -12.11
N GLU A 87 -10.72 -13.47 -11.65
CA GLU A 87 -10.59 -14.88 -11.96
C GLU A 87 -11.56 -15.65 -11.07
N LYS A 88 -12.64 -16.17 -11.67
CA LYS A 88 -13.56 -17.06 -10.97
C LYS A 88 -12.77 -18.26 -10.43
N PRO A 89 -12.87 -18.58 -9.13
CA PRO A 89 -12.16 -19.71 -8.58
C PRO A 89 -12.64 -20.99 -9.23
N LEU A 90 -11.69 -21.87 -9.58
CA LEU A 90 -11.96 -23.19 -10.13
C LEU A 90 -11.96 -24.27 -9.03
N LEU A 91 -11.42 -23.95 -7.86
CA LEU A 91 -11.38 -24.81 -6.69
C LEU A 91 -11.65 -23.96 -5.44
N THR A 92 -12.47 -24.47 -4.54
CA THR A 92 -12.74 -23.84 -3.24
C THR A 92 -12.32 -24.79 -2.13
N ILE A 93 -11.59 -24.26 -1.15
CA ILE A 93 -11.07 -25.02 0.00
C ILE A 93 -11.56 -24.35 1.26
N THR A 94 -12.39 -25.06 2.02
CA THR A 94 -12.89 -24.59 3.31
C THR A 94 -12.01 -25.08 4.44
N ILE A 95 -11.55 -24.17 5.29
CA ILE A 95 -10.70 -24.43 6.45
C ILE A 95 -11.42 -23.88 7.68
N GLU A 96 -11.59 -24.72 8.70
CA GLU A 96 -12.14 -24.28 9.99
C GLU A 96 -11.01 -24.09 11.00
N VAL A 97 -11.10 -23.05 11.82
CA VAL A 97 -10.14 -22.75 12.88
C VAL A 97 -10.87 -22.69 14.22
N LYS A 98 -10.41 -23.51 15.17
CA LYS A 98 -10.97 -23.57 16.52
C LYS A 98 -9.94 -24.13 17.48
N ASN A 99 -9.94 -23.65 18.73
CA ASN A 99 -9.06 -24.10 19.79
C ASN A 99 -7.57 -24.09 19.39
N TYR A 100 -7.12 -23.05 18.68
CA TYR A 100 -5.75 -22.94 18.14
C TYR A 100 -5.33 -24.04 17.14
N GLU A 101 -6.29 -24.75 16.53
CA GLU A 101 -6.04 -25.78 15.53
C GLU A 101 -6.70 -25.45 14.18
N PHE A 102 -5.98 -25.77 13.10
CA PHE A 102 -6.50 -25.72 11.73
C PHE A 102 -7.08 -27.08 11.33
N ILE A 103 -8.37 -27.09 11.06
CA ILE A 103 -9.13 -28.24 10.58
C ILE A 103 -9.18 -28.13 9.05
N LEU A 104 -8.34 -28.94 8.40
CA LEU A 104 -8.22 -29.01 6.94
C LEU A 104 -9.16 -30.11 6.41
N PRO A 105 -9.75 -29.94 5.21
CA PRO A 105 -10.65 -30.94 4.62
C PRO A 105 -9.91 -32.23 4.24
N GLU A 106 -8.62 -32.12 3.92
CA GLU A 106 -7.71 -33.22 3.65
C GLU A 106 -6.30 -32.89 4.15
N LYS A 107 -5.51 -33.91 4.50
CA LYS A 107 -4.11 -33.77 4.96
C LYS A 107 -3.24 -34.80 4.22
N PRO A 108 -2.39 -34.40 3.25
CA PRO A 108 -2.14 -33.03 2.77
C PRO A 108 -3.20 -32.54 1.77
N ILE A 109 -3.37 -31.22 1.69
CA ILE A 109 -4.12 -30.58 0.61
C ILE A 109 -3.28 -30.59 -0.67
N THR A 110 -3.83 -31.08 -1.78
CA THR A 110 -3.15 -31.08 -3.08
C THR A 110 -3.80 -30.11 -4.04
N ILE A 111 -3.03 -29.11 -4.50
CA ILE A 111 -3.53 -28.06 -5.39
C ILE A 111 -2.81 -28.10 -6.73
N PRO A 112 -3.52 -28.16 -7.88
CA PRO A 112 -2.89 -28.07 -9.19
C PRO A 112 -2.27 -26.67 -9.43
N ALA A 113 -1.06 -26.65 -9.98
CA ALA A 113 -0.36 -25.40 -10.27
C ALA A 113 -1.09 -24.59 -11.36
N GLY A 114 -1.16 -23.27 -11.17
CA GLY A 114 -1.76 -22.34 -12.14
C GLY A 114 -3.29 -22.32 -12.15
N VAL A 115 -3.94 -23.03 -11.23
CA VAL A 115 -5.39 -22.99 -11.06
C VAL A 115 -5.76 -21.97 -9.97
N PRO A 116 -6.67 -21.02 -10.25
CA PRO A 116 -7.16 -20.08 -9.23
C PRO A 116 -7.96 -20.84 -8.16
N VAL A 117 -7.55 -20.68 -6.90
CA VAL A 117 -8.15 -21.34 -5.75
C VAL A 117 -8.66 -20.30 -4.77
N GLU A 118 -9.90 -20.49 -4.31
CA GLU A 118 -10.49 -19.73 -3.22
C GLU A 118 -10.33 -20.49 -1.90
N PHE A 119 -9.76 -19.81 -0.90
CA PHE A 119 -9.68 -20.32 0.46
C PHE A 119 -10.76 -19.66 1.30
N ILE A 120 -11.68 -20.46 1.83
CA ILE A 120 -12.72 -20.02 2.77
C ILE A 120 -12.25 -20.41 4.17
N VAL A 121 -11.78 -19.44 4.94
CA VAL A 121 -11.31 -19.68 6.31
C VAL A 121 -12.37 -19.19 7.29
N ILE A 122 -12.88 -20.10 8.11
CA ILE A 122 -13.94 -19.83 9.09
C ILE A 122 -13.34 -20.05 10.48
N SER A 123 -13.39 -19.02 11.32
CA SER A 123 -13.07 -19.18 12.74
C SER A 123 -14.33 -19.35 13.57
N ALA A 124 -14.31 -20.32 14.50
CA ALA A 124 -15.43 -20.66 15.37
C ALA A 124 -15.33 -20.06 16.78
N ASP A 125 -14.19 -19.50 17.18
CA ASP A 125 -14.00 -18.96 18.55
C ASP A 125 -13.29 -17.59 18.60
N LEU A 126 -12.06 -17.48 18.11
CA LEU A 126 -11.23 -16.26 18.19
C LEU A 126 -10.89 -15.72 16.80
N LEU A 127 -10.33 -14.52 16.73
CA LEU A 127 -9.75 -14.03 15.48
C LEU A 127 -8.39 -14.69 15.27
N TYR A 128 -8.24 -15.45 14.19
CA TYR A 128 -6.96 -16.00 13.75
C TYR A 128 -6.56 -15.45 12.39
N GLY A 129 -5.25 -15.32 12.17
CA GLY A 129 -4.70 -15.15 10.83
C GLY A 129 -4.40 -16.50 10.20
N PHE A 130 -4.58 -16.60 8.88
CA PHE A 130 -4.22 -17.79 8.11
C PHE A 130 -3.08 -17.44 7.16
N GLY A 131 -1.91 -18.02 7.41
CA GLY A 131 -0.71 -17.82 6.60
C GLY A 131 -0.21 -19.14 6.02
N VAL A 132 0.12 -19.14 4.73
CA VAL A 132 0.72 -20.29 4.06
C VAL A 132 2.19 -20.00 3.81
N PHE A 133 3.05 -20.90 4.29
CA PHE A 133 4.49 -20.78 4.21
C PHE A 133 5.08 -21.92 3.38
N ARG A 134 6.09 -21.59 2.59
CA ARG A 134 6.95 -22.59 1.95
C ARG A 134 7.83 -23.28 3.00
N LYS A 135 8.39 -24.44 2.64
CA LYS A 135 9.33 -25.19 3.49
C LYS A 135 10.59 -24.41 3.86
N ASP A 136 10.97 -23.42 3.06
CA ASP A 136 12.10 -22.51 3.30
C ASP A 136 11.74 -21.32 4.21
N GLY A 137 10.51 -21.26 4.73
CA GLY A 137 10.04 -20.22 5.65
C GLY A 137 9.51 -18.96 4.95
N LEU A 138 9.55 -18.88 3.62
CA LEU A 138 8.96 -17.74 2.91
C LEU A 138 7.43 -17.83 2.90
N MET A 139 6.78 -16.73 3.30
CA MET A 139 5.33 -16.58 3.24
C MET A 139 4.86 -16.48 1.78
N ILE A 140 3.86 -17.28 1.41
CA ILE A 140 3.22 -17.22 0.10
C ILE A 140 2.08 -16.19 0.12
N PHE A 141 1.20 -16.29 1.11
CA PHE A 141 0.13 -15.35 1.37
C PHE A 141 -0.31 -15.44 2.82
N GLN A 142 -1.01 -14.39 3.27
CA GLN A 142 -1.67 -14.33 4.57
C GLN A 142 -3.01 -13.60 4.44
N MET A 143 -3.98 -14.02 5.24
CA MET A 143 -5.25 -13.35 5.49
C MET A 143 -5.49 -13.20 6.99
#